data_AF-A0A3C1YSK6-F1
#
_entry.id   AF-A0A3C1YSK6-F1
#
_cell.length_a   1.000
_cell.length_b   1.000
_cell.length_c   1.000
_cell.angle_alpha   90.00
_cell.angle_beta   90.00
_cell.angle_gamma   90.00
#
_symmetry.space_group_name_H-M   'P 1'
#
loop_
_entity.id
_entity.type
_entity.pdbx_description
1 polymer ?
#
loop_
_entity_poly.entity_id
_entity_poly.type
_entity_poly.pdbx_seq_one_letter_code
_entity_poly.pdbx_strand_id
1 'polypeptide(L)'
;ARRGIRLRKFGQQIIEFLGGRRIHTPWAVAGGVREPFTKEEQEKLLEWYPEVKETALLAGNVIKKTHEKFRSEIPSFGNFHSLYVGLVGPKGEMEYYGGTLRIMDSGGNIIADNIDPREYYKHFGEASESWSYLKFPYYKPLGYPNGIYRVGPLARLNICDSIETPLAEKERKLFKQLAPKMESVNNSFYYHYARMIETVFAVEKIEELLHDPSILGTHVRSKAEINRLEGVGFAEAPRGTLFHHYNVDENGVIQKVNMLIATAQNNMAMNRTVKQIAMRFIEGKKITEPILNRIEAGIRCFDPCLSCSTHAAGEMPLEVQLLDSNGYLLDSVKR
;
A
#
# COMPACT_ATOMS: atom_id res chain seq x y z
N ALA A 1 1.17 15.89 -16.84
CA ALA A 1 0.58 14.69 -17.47
C ALA A 1 1.61 13.83 -18.21
N ARG A 2 2.27 14.32 -19.28
CA ARG A 2 3.20 13.52 -20.12
C ARG A 2 4.31 12.79 -19.34
N ARG A 3 4.95 13.46 -18.38
CA ARG A 3 6.01 12.85 -17.55
C ARG A 3 5.51 11.65 -16.73
N GLY A 4 4.32 11.74 -16.12
CA GLY A 4 3.73 10.62 -15.37
C GLY A 4 3.42 9.40 -16.26
N ILE A 5 2.96 9.63 -17.49
CA ILE A 5 2.76 8.56 -18.48
C ILE A 5 4.09 7.87 -18.82
N ARG A 6 5.17 8.64 -18.98
CA ARG A 6 6.51 8.10 -19.26
C ARG A 6 7.09 7.33 -18.08
N LEU A 7 6.91 7.81 -16.84
CA LEU A 7 7.29 7.07 -15.63
C LEU A 7 6.53 5.74 -15.52
N ARG A 8 5.23 5.73 -15.81
CA ARG A 8 4.45 4.49 -15.89
C ARG A 8 4.95 3.57 -17.00
N LYS A 9 5.31 4.12 -18.16
CA LYS A 9 5.87 3.34 -19.27
C LYS A 9 7.17 2.65 -18.86
N PHE A 10 8.06 3.36 -18.17
CA PHE A 10 9.29 2.79 -17.63
C PHE A 10 9.01 1.61 -16.69
N GLY A 11 8.14 1.78 -15.70
CA GLY A 11 7.77 0.68 -14.80
C GLY A 11 7.18 -0.54 -15.54
N GLN A 12 6.33 -0.29 -16.55
CA GLN A 12 5.79 -1.37 -17.38
C GLN A 12 6.84 -2.04 -18.27
N GLN A 13 7.87 -1.31 -18.71
CA GLN A 13 8.97 -1.87 -19.50
C GLN A 13 9.86 -2.80 -18.65
N ILE A 14 10.10 -2.46 -17.38
CA ILE A 14 10.79 -3.38 -16.45
C ILE A 14 10.04 -4.71 -16.36
N ILE A 15 8.72 -4.64 -16.14
CA ILE A 15 7.85 -5.82 -16.04
C ILE A 15 7.85 -6.61 -17.36
N GLU A 16 7.85 -5.91 -18.50
CA GLU A 16 7.88 -6.51 -19.84
C GLU A 16 9.20 -7.22 -20.13
N PHE A 17 10.35 -6.62 -19.79
CA PHE A 17 11.66 -7.26 -19.95
C PHE A 17 11.78 -8.52 -19.09
N LEU A 18 11.34 -8.46 -17.83
CA LEU A 18 11.36 -9.64 -16.98
C LEU A 18 10.36 -10.72 -17.44
N GLY A 19 9.16 -10.34 -17.84
CA GLY A 19 8.04 -11.26 -17.97
C GLY A 19 7.45 -11.47 -19.36
N GLY A 20 8.06 -10.88 -20.40
CA GLY A 20 7.58 -10.93 -21.79
C GLY A 20 6.26 -10.20 -22.05
N ARG A 21 5.59 -9.65 -21.02
CA ARG A 21 4.35 -8.87 -21.13
C ARG A 21 4.22 -7.87 -20.00
N ARG A 22 3.38 -6.84 -20.17
CA ARG A 22 3.24 -5.74 -19.19
C ARG A 22 2.28 -5.99 -18.03
N ILE A 23 1.40 -6.98 -18.16
CA ILE A 23 0.34 -7.27 -17.19
C ILE A 23 0.24 -8.80 -17.05
N HIS A 24 0.10 -9.28 -15.80
CA HIS A 24 0.02 -10.70 -15.43
C HIS A 24 1.25 -11.51 -15.85
N THR A 25 2.47 -11.08 -15.57
CA THR A 25 3.67 -11.79 -16.04
C THR A 25 3.81 -13.21 -15.46
N PRO A 26 4.22 -14.20 -16.27
CA PRO A 26 4.43 -15.57 -15.80
C PRO A 26 5.87 -15.82 -15.31
N TRP A 27 6.66 -14.77 -15.06
CA TRP A 27 8.10 -14.86 -14.84
C TRP A 27 8.49 -15.61 -13.56
N ALA A 28 7.82 -15.30 -12.45
CA ALA A 28 8.05 -15.98 -11.17
C ALA A 28 7.43 -17.39 -11.22
N VAL A 29 8.22 -18.40 -10.84
CA VAL A 29 7.84 -19.81 -10.82
C VAL A 29 8.39 -20.48 -9.56
N ALA A 30 7.92 -21.69 -9.24
CA ALA A 30 8.49 -22.44 -8.13
C ALA A 30 10.01 -22.61 -8.31
N GLY A 31 10.75 -22.21 -7.28
CA GLY A 31 12.21 -22.27 -7.19
C GLY A 31 12.97 -21.09 -7.81
N GLY A 32 12.31 -20.05 -8.31
CA GLY A 32 12.97 -18.86 -8.84
C GLY A 32 12.20 -18.21 -9.99
N VAL A 33 12.88 -17.95 -11.10
CA VAL A 33 12.29 -17.29 -12.27
C VAL A 33 12.54 -18.08 -13.56
N ARG A 34 11.76 -17.79 -14.61
CA ARG A 34 11.83 -18.53 -15.88
C ARG A 34 13.10 -18.25 -16.68
N GLU A 35 13.45 -16.98 -16.79
CA GLU A 35 14.49 -16.49 -17.69
C GLU A 35 15.37 -15.47 -16.94
N PRO A 36 16.69 -15.48 -17.15
CA PRO A 36 17.58 -14.49 -16.57
C PRO A 36 17.40 -13.12 -17.22
N PHE A 37 17.73 -12.07 -16.48
CA PHE A 37 17.77 -10.72 -17.01
C PHE A 37 19.04 -10.50 -17.84
N THR A 38 18.94 -9.79 -18.96
CA THR A 38 20.04 -9.65 -19.92
C THR A 38 20.76 -8.30 -19.82
N LYS A 39 22.00 -8.27 -20.32
CA LYS A 39 22.80 -7.04 -20.38
C LYS A 39 22.14 -5.97 -21.28
N GLU A 40 21.54 -6.39 -22.39
CA GLU A 40 20.84 -5.49 -23.31
C GLU A 40 19.62 -4.83 -22.64
N GLU A 41 18.84 -5.59 -21.86
CA GLU A 41 17.73 -5.05 -21.09
C GLU A 41 18.19 -4.09 -20.00
N GLN A 42 19.30 -4.41 -19.32
CA GLN A 42 19.94 -3.54 -18.33
C GLN A 42 20.29 -2.17 -18.93
N GLU A 43 21.00 -2.17 -20.07
CA GLU A 43 21.43 -0.95 -20.77
C GLU A 43 20.22 -0.11 -21.20
N LYS A 44 19.20 -0.74 -21.78
CA LYS A 44 17.95 -0.08 -22.15
C LYS A 44 17.26 0.57 -20.96
N LEU A 45 17.28 -0.03 -19.77
CA LEU A 45 16.67 0.59 -18.58
C LEU A 45 17.52 1.72 -18.01
N LEU A 46 18.85 1.59 -18.05
CA LEU A 46 19.76 2.64 -17.60
C LEU A 46 19.63 3.93 -18.43
N GLU A 47 19.33 3.84 -19.72
CA GLU A 47 19.05 5.00 -20.58
C GLU A 47 17.85 5.84 -20.09
N TRP A 48 16.85 5.22 -19.46
CA TRP A 48 15.68 5.92 -18.92
C TRP A 48 15.97 6.63 -17.60
N TYR A 49 17.00 6.18 -16.88
CA TYR A 49 17.22 6.54 -15.49
C TYR A 49 17.24 8.06 -15.23
N PRO A 50 17.96 8.90 -16.02
CA PRO A 50 17.99 10.34 -15.79
C PRO A 50 16.60 11.00 -15.82
N GLU A 51 15.75 10.61 -16.78
CA GLU A 51 14.41 11.18 -16.92
C GLU A 51 13.46 10.73 -15.79
N VAL A 52 13.51 9.45 -15.43
CA VAL A 52 12.60 8.88 -14.42
C VAL A 52 12.94 9.41 -13.02
N LYS A 53 14.23 9.56 -12.71
CA LYS A 53 14.71 10.20 -11.47
C LYS A 53 14.20 11.62 -11.35
N GLU A 54 14.42 12.44 -12.38
CA GLU A 54 13.95 13.83 -12.40
C GLU A 54 12.41 13.90 -12.29
N THR A 55 11.70 12.96 -12.92
CA THR A 55 10.24 12.90 -12.89
C THR A 55 9.71 12.55 -11.49
N ALA A 56 10.34 11.59 -10.80
CA ALA A 56 9.97 11.21 -9.43
C ALA A 56 10.15 12.39 -8.46
N LEU A 57 11.28 13.10 -8.56
CA LEU A 57 11.55 14.30 -7.74
C LEU A 57 10.56 15.43 -8.03
N LEU A 58 10.24 15.68 -9.30
CA LEU A 58 9.23 16.67 -9.67
C LEU A 58 7.85 16.33 -9.09
N ALA A 59 7.46 15.05 -9.10
CA ALA A 59 6.19 14.61 -8.54
C ALA A 59 6.10 14.90 -7.02
N GLY A 60 7.20 14.70 -6.29
CA GLY A 60 7.34 15.11 -4.89
C GLY A 60 7.11 16.62 -4.69
N ASN A 61 7.64 17.47 -5.57
CA ASN A 61 7.41 18.92 -5.50
C ASN A 61 5.96 19.31 -5.81
N VAL A 62 5.32 18.64 -6.77
CA VAL A 62 3.91 18.90 -7.12
C VAL A 62 2.98 18.57 -5.95
N ILE A 63 3.21 17.44 -5.26
CA ILE A 63 2.35 17.07 -4.13
C ILE A 63 2.52 18.02 -2.94
N LYS A 64 3.74 18.51 -2.66
CA LYS A 64 3.97 19.53 -1.61
C LYS A 64 3.21 20.83 -1.89
N LYS A 65 3.25 21.35 -3.12
CA LYS A 65 2.46 22.53 -3.54
C LYS A 65 0.95 22.27 -3.43
N THR A 66 0.52 21.05 -3.72
CA THR A 66 -0.88 20.66 -3.55
C THR A 66 -1.29 20.67 -2.08
N HIS A 67 -0.43 20.20 -1.16
CA HIS A 67 -0.70 20.30 0.27
C HIS A 67 -0.82 21.74 0.76
N GLU A 68 0.03 22.65 0.28
CA GLU A 68 -0.07 24.07 0.61
C GLU A 68 -1.44 24.65 0.20
N LYS A 69 -1.91 24.32 -1.01
CA LYS A 69 -3.22 24.75 -1.51
C LYS A 69 -4.39 24.24 -0.66
N PHE A 70 -4.30 23.03 -0.14
CA PHE A 70 -5.38 22.38 0.63
C PHE A 70 -5.14 22.37 2.15
N ARG A 71 -4.22 23.20 2.65
CA ARG A 71 -3.80 23.20 4.06
C ARG A 71 -4.96 23.30 5.06
N SER A 72 -6.00 24.06 4.75
CA SER A 72 -7.19 24.23 5.61
C SER A 72 -8.12 23.01 5.61
N GLU A 73 -8.14 22.24 4.52
CA GLU A 73 -9.02 21.08 4.37
C GLU A 73 -8.37 19.79 4.90
N ILE A 74 -7.05 19.64 4.74
CA ILE A 74 -6.27 18.46 5.12
C ILE A 74 -6.66 17.90 6.50
N PRO A 75 -6.81 18.68 7.59
CA PRO A 75 -7.17 18.15 8.91
C PRO A 75 -8.45 17.29 8.96
N SER A 76 -9.33 17.41 7.96
CA SER A 76 -10.59 16.66 7.85
C SER A 76 -10.45 15.32 7.12
N PHE A 77 -9.27 15.01 6.56
CA PHE A 77 -9.03 13.83 5.71
C PHE A 77 -8.34 12.71 6.46
N GLY A 78 -9.09 12.04 7.33
CA GLY A 78 -8.63 10.84 8.02
C GLY A 78 -7.51 11.10 9.01
N ASN A 79 -7.68 12.14 9.83
CA ASN A 79 -6.79 12.51 10.93
C ASN A 79 -7.31 11.93 12.24
N PHE A 80 -6.92 10.70 12.53
CA PHE A 80 -7.27 9.96 13.75
C PHE A 80 -6.18 8.94 14.08
N HIS A 81 -6.18 8.47 15.33
CA HIS A 81 -5.22 7.46 15.77
C HIS A 81 -5.61 6.05 15.29
N SER A 82 -4.58 5.30 14.88
CA SER A 82 -4.62 3.87 14.55
C SER A 82 -3.25 3.26 14.85
N LEU A 83 -3.16 1.94 14.67
CA LEU A 83 -1.86 1.31 14.47
C LEU A 83 -1.38 1.49 13.02
N TYR A 84 -0.10 1.24 12.79
CA TYR A 84 0.56 1.12 11.49
C TYR A 84 1.24 -0.23 11.41
N VAL A 85 1.09 -0.90 10.27
CA VAL A 85 1.66 -2.22 10.01
C VAL A 85 2.40 -2.21 8.69
N GLY A 86 3.55 -2.89 8.66
CA GLY A 86 4.29 -3.18 7.44
C GLY A 86 5.57 -3.97 7.72
N LEU A 87 6.27 -4.31 6.65
CA LEU A 87 7.58 -4.94 6.72
C LEU A 87 8.68 -3.91 7.03
N VAL A 88 9.69 -4.36 7.78
CA VAL A 88 10.96 -3.66 7.99
C VAL A 88 12.13 -4.62 7.81
N GLY A 89 13.24 -4.10 7.31
CA GLY A 89 14.50 -4.82 7.20
C GLY A 89 15.16 -5.07 8.56
N PRO A 90 16.26 -5.85 8.60
CA PRO A 90 16.92 -6.25 9.86
C PRO A 90 17.42 -5.10 10.74
N LYS A 91 17.65 -3.90 10.18
CA LYS A 91 18.07 -2.69 10.90
C LYS A 91 16.92 -1.69 11.04
N GLY A 92 15.68 -2.11 10.78
CA GLY A 92 14.48 -1.25 10.80
C GLY A 92 14.32 -0.38 9.54
N GLU A 93 15.13 -0.61 8.52
CA GLU A 93 15.06 0.09 7.24
C GLU A 93 13.79 -0.27 6.45
N MET A 94 13.41 0.61 5.53
CA MET A 94 12.30 0.37 4.62
C MET A 94 12.54 -0.87 3.75
N GLU A 95 11.55 -1.76 3.71
CA GLU A 95 11.64 -3.05 3.03
C GLU A 95 10.33 -3.36 2.31
N TYR A 96 10.42 -4.03 1.14
CA TYR A 96 9.27 -4.43 0.34
C TYR A 96 9.13 -5.94 0.12
N TYR A 97 10.23 -6.68 0.06
CA TYR A 97 10.23 -8.07 -0.38
C TYR A 97 10.47 -9.05 0.79
N GLY A 98 11.31 -8.66 1.75
CA GLY A 98 11.71 -9.50 2.88
C GLY A 98 11.37 -8.92 4.24
N GLY A 99 12.21 -9.24 5.22
CA GLY A 99 12.14 -8.65 6.55
C GLY A 99 11.09 -9.27 7.47
N THR A 100 10.72 -8.51 8.49
CA THR A 100 9.76 -8.91 9.53
C THR A 100 8.67 -7.87 9.68
N LEU A 101 7.52 -8.26 10.24
CA LEU A 101 6.43 -7.33 10.49
C LEU A 101 6.73 -6.50 11.74
N ARG A 102 6.49 -5.19 11.62
CA ARG A 102 6.47 -4.22 12.71
C ARG A 102 5.11 -3.57 12.83
N ILE A 103 4.68 -3.36 14.07
CA ILE A 103 3.44 -2.68 14.44
C ILE A 103 3.78 -1.48 15.32
N MET A 104 3.32 -0.29 14.93
CA MET A 104 3.54 0.96 15.65
C MET A 104 2.22 1.66 15.93
N ASP A 105 2.11 2.37 17.05
CA ASP A 105 0.95 3.23 17.33
C ASP A 105 1.10 4.65 16.76
N SER A 106 0.07 5.48 16.95
CA SER A 106 0.08 6.87 16.48
C SER A 106 1.03 7.78 17.26
N GLY A 107 1.47 7.38 18.45
CA GLY A 107 2.50 8.06 19.25
C GLY A 107 3.92 7.65 18.83
N GLY A 108 4.07 6.77 17.84
CA GLY A 108 5.39 6.31 17.40
C GLY A 108 5.98 5.19 18.27
N ASN A 109 5.22 4.64 19.22
CA ASN A 109 5.67 3.51 20.02
C ASN A 109 5.56 2.22 19.22
N ILE A 110 6.61 1.40 19.26
CA ILE A 110 6.58 0.06 18.69
C ILE A 110 5.76 -0.85 19.63
N ILE A 111 4.64 -1.35 19.12
CA ILE A 111 3.69 -2.22 19.85
C ILE A 111 4.08 -3.68 19.72
N ALA A 112 4.61 -4.07 18.55
CA ALA A 112 5.17 -5.39 18.30
C ALA A 112 6.21 -5.29 17.18
N ASP A 113 7.26 -6.10 17.25
CA ASP A 113 8.37 -6.06 16.31
C ASP A 113 8.91 -7.46 16.05
N ASN A 114 9.69 -7.62 14.97
CA ASN A 114 10.32 -8.89 14.59
C ASN A 114 9.34 -10.06 14.47
N ILE A 115 8.08 -9.77 14.09
CA ILE A 115 7.08 -10.81 13.87
C ILE A 115 7.39 -11.50 12.54
N ASP A 116 7.49 -12.84 12.57
CA ASP A 116 7.59 -13.64 11.35
C ASP A 116 6.32 -13.45 10.49
N PRO A 117 6.43 -12.89 9.28
CA PRO A 117 5.27 -12.66 8.42
C PRO A 117 4.54 -13.97 8.04
N ARG A 118 5.21 -15.12 8.13
CA ARG A 118 4.61 -16.45 7.90
C ARG A 118 3.61 -16.84 8.99
N GLU A 119 3.63 -16.16 10.13
CA GLU A 119 2.71 -16.39 11.25
C GLU A 119 1.64 -15.28 11.37
N TYR A 120 1.43 -14.48 10.32
CA TYR A 120 0.50 -13.33 10.33
C TYR A 120 -0.88 -13.66 10.90
N TYR A 121 -1.41 -14.86 10.62
CA TYR A 121 -2.73 -15.32 11.06
C TYR A 121 -2.85 -15.43 12.59
N LYS A 122 -1.74 -15.45 13.34
CA LYS A 122 -1.76 -15.37 14.81
C LYS A 122 -2.00 -13.94 15.31
N HIS A 123 -1.58 -12.94 14.52
CA HIS A 123 -1.60 -11.53 14.90
C HIS A 123 -2.79 -10.76 14.32
N PHE A 124 -3.30 -11.16 13.15
CA PHE A 124 -4.40 -10.47 12.48
C PHE A 124 -5.64 -11.36 12.38
N GLY A 125 -6.81 -10.74 12.58
CA GLY A 125 -8.12 -11.32 12.36
C GLY A 125 -8.89 -10.50 11.33
N GLU A 126 -9.95 -11.05 10.77
CA GLU A 126 -10.80 -10.34 9.81
C GLU A 126 -12.26 -10.43 10.27
N ALA A 127 -12.87 -9.29 10.59
CA ALA A 127 -14.30 -9.22 10.88
C ALA A 127 -15.12 -9.08 9.59
N SER A 128 -16.37 -9.53 9.64
CA SER A 128 -17.35 -9.37 8.57
C SER A 128 -18.50 -8.51 9.06
N GLU A 129 -18.99 -7.64 8.20
CA GLU A 129 -20.13 -6.78 8.45
C GLU A 129 -21.23 -7.10 7.43
N SER A 130 -22.50 -7.00 7.83
CA SER A 130 -23.62 -7.36 6.96
C SER A 130 -23.79 -6.45 5.73
N TRP A 131 -23.18 -5.27 5.75
CA TRP A 131 -23.33 -4.21 4.74
C TRP A 131 -22.13 -4.08 3.80
N SER A 132 -21.09 -4.92 3.95
CA SER A 132 -19.93 -4.89 3.05
C SER A 132 -19.35 -6.28 2.81
N TYR A 133 -19.08 -6.60 1.55
CA TYR A 133 -18.28 -7.78 1.20
C TYR A 133 -16.81 -7.62 1.58
N LEU A 134 -16.32 -6.37 1.70
CA LEU A 134 -14.96 -6.12 2.09
C LEU A 134 -14.83 -6.35 3.61
N LYS A 135 -14.00 -7.32 3.99
CA LYS A 135 -13.72 -7.62 5.40
C LYS A 135 -13.05 -6.44 6.12
N PHE A 136 -12.97 -6.54 7.45
CA PHE A 136 -12.38 -5.54 8.32
C PHE A 136 -11.23 -6.16 9.12
N PRO A 137 -10.02 -6.23 8.55
CA PRO A 137 -8.85 -6.76 9.25
C PRO A 137 -8.48 -5.92 10.47
N TYR A 138 -8.13 -6.58 11.58
CA TYR A 138 -7.76 -5.95 12.84
C TYR A 138 -6.62 -6.70 13.53
N TYR A 139 -5.88 -5.99 14.38
CA TYR A 139 -4.85 -6.57 15.24
C TYR A 139 -5.50 -7.31 16.40
N LYS A 140 -5.35 -8.64 16.43
CA LYS A 140 -6.04 -9.55 17.35
C LYS A 140 -5.90 -9.18 18.83
N PRO A 141 -4.70 -8.84 19.34
CA PRO A 141 -4.54 -8.52 20.76
C PRO A 141 -5.38 -7.32 21.25
N LEU A 142 -5.77 -6.41 20.36
CA LEU A 142 -6.68 -5.30 20.71
C LEU A 142 -8.14 -5.59 20.35
N GLY A 143 -8.42 -6.67 19.62
CA GLY A 143 -9.77 -7.08 19.24
C GLY A 143 -10.44 -6.17 18.19
N TYR A 144 -11.58 -6.60 17.67
CA TYR A 144 -12.42 -5.76 16.81
C TYR A 144 -13.42 -4.97 17.68
N PRO A 145 -13.59 -3.64 17.50
CA PRO A 145 -13.01 -2.79 16.46
C PRO A 145 -11.75 -1.99 16.90
N ASN A 146 -11.22 -2.24 18.10
CA ASN A 146 -10.15 -1.39 18.68
C ASN A 146 -8.77 -1.61 18.02
N GLY A 147 -8.50 -2.79 17.47
CA GLY A 147 -7.28 -3.14 16.76
C GLY A 147 -7.20 -2.61 15.33
N ILE A 148 -7.81 -1.46 15.04
CA ILE A 148 -7.68 -0.81 13.74
C ILE A 148 -6.22 -0.47 13.43
N TYR A 149 -5.82 -0.77 12.20
CA TYR A 149 -4.50 -0.42 11.71
C TYR A 149 -4.56 0.12 10.28
N ARG A 150 -3.43 0.63 9.83
CA ARG A 150 -3.20 1.15 8.49
C ARG A 150 -1.96 0.50 7.88
N VAL A 151 -2.01 0.24 6.58
CA VAL A 151 -0.91 -0.30 5.77
C VAL A 151 -0.65 0.57 4.55
N GLY A 152 0.46 0.32 3.85
CA GLY A 152 0.81 1.05 2.63
C GLY A 152 1.75 2.22 2.89
N PRO A 153 1.88 3.17 1.95
CA PRO A 153 2.98 4.12 1.95
C PRO A 153 3.10 4.95 3.24
N LEU A 154 1.98 5.46 3.77
CA LEU A 154 1.99 6.22 5.03
C LEU A 154 2.49 5.36 6.20
N ALA A 155 2.00 4.13 6.30
CA ALA A 155 2.36 3.21 7.37
C ALA A 155 3.84 2.84 7.28
N ARG A 156 4.34 2.47 6.10
CA ARG A 156 5.76 2.11 5.91
C ARG A 156 6.71 3.24 6.26
N LEU A 157 6.41 4.48 5.85
CA LEU A 157 7.23 5.63 6.26
C LEU A 157 7.13 5.96 7.75
N ASN A 158 5.99 5.65 8.39
CA ASN A 158 5.86 5.81 9.83
C ASN A 158 6.69 4.76 10.59
N ILE A 159 6.66 3.49 10.19
CA ILE A 159 7.30 2.40 10.94
C ILE A 159 8.80 2.24 10.68
N CYS A 160 9.30 2.68 9.52
CA CYS A 160 10.72 2.51 9.19
C CYS A 160 11.58 3.55 9.92
N ASP A 161 12.74 3.09 10.41
CA ASP A 161 13.73 3.90 11.09
C ASP A 161 14.55 4.74 10.10
N SER A 162 14.78 4.17 8.91
CA SER A 162 15.55 4.78 7.81
C SER A 162 15.10 4.26 6.45
N ILE A 163 15.46 5.01 5.40
CA ILE A 163 15.52 4.53 4.03
C ILE A 163 16.99 4.52 3.61
N GLU A 164 17.44 3.45 2.96
CA GLU A 164 18.84 3.31 2.55
C GLU A 164 19.21 4.24 1.40
N THR A 165 18.25 4.59 0.54
CA THR A 165 18.49 5.47 -0.61
C THR A 165 18.45 6.96 -0.22
N PRO A 166 19.42 7.77 -0.66
CA PRO A 166 19.67 9.09 -0.09
C PRO A 166 18.59 10.12 -0.39
N LEU A 167 17.98 10.11 -1.59
CA LEU A 167 16.96 11.09 -1.95
C LEU A 167 15.64 10.80 -1.24
N ALA A 168 15.24 9.52 -1.20
CA ALA A 168 14.05 9.11 -0.47
C ALA A 168 14.19 9.35 1.04
N GLU A 169 15.35 9.07 1.63
CA GLU A 169 15.59 9.32 3.07
C GLU A 169 15.52 10.81 3.41
N LYS A 170 16.07 11.68 2.55
CA LYS A 170 15.94 13.12 2.70
C LYS A 170 14.47 13.54 2.76
N GLU A 171 13.66 13.02 1.85
CA GLU A 171 12.22 13.33 1.80
C GLU A 171 11.46 12.69 2.97
N ARG A 172 11.82 11.48 3.42
CA ARG A 172 11.21 10.87 4.62
C ARG A 172 11.46 11.70 5.87
N LYS A 173 12.66 12.25 6.05
CA LYS A 173 12.95 13.16 7.17
C LYS A 173 12.06 14.40 7.15
N LEU A 174 11.79 14.98 5.97
CA LEU A 174 10.84 16.09 5.83
C LEU A 174 9.40 15.64 6.10
N PHE A 175 9.01 14.47 5.63
CA PHE A 175 7.69 13.89 5.92
C PHE A 175 7.46 13.71 7.42
N LYS A 176 8.45 13.20 8.17
CA LYS A 176 8.37 13.04 9.63
C LYS A 176 8.14 14.37 10.38
N GLN A 177 8.59 15.49 9.82
CA GLN A 177 8.35 16.83 10.39
C GLN A 177 6.91 17.31 10.24
N LEU A 178 6.07 16.63 9.46
CA LEU A 178 4.64 16.94 9.34
C LEU A 178 3.84 16.48 10.56
N ALA A 179 4.37 15.53 11.34
CA ALA A 179 3.74 15.08 12.56
C ALA A 179 3.94 16.09 13.70
N PRO A 180 2.98 16.18 14.64
CA PRO A 180 3.25 16.79 15.94
C PRO A 180 4.49 16.15 16.60
N LYS A 181 5.13 16.90 17.50
CA LYS A 181 6.36 16.43 18.16
C LYS A 181 6.10 15.12 18.91
N MET A 182 6.92 14.10 18.66
CA MET A 182 6.80 12.74 19.24
C MET A 182 5.56 11.95 18.77
N GLU A 183 5.01 12.27 17.60
CA GLU A 183 3.92 11.48 16.99
C GLU A 183 4.28 10.99 15.59
N SER A 184 3.50 10.02 15.10
CA SER A 184 3.51 9.60 13.70
C SER A 184 2.69 10.54 12.81
N VAL A 185 2.93 10.51 11.50
CA VAL A 185 2.10 11.27 10.56
C VAL A 185 0.75 10.58 10.42
N ASN A 186 -0.27 11.13 11.09
CA ASN A 186 -1.59 10.51 11.24
C ASN A 186 -2.61 10.87 10.14
N ASN A 187 -2.39 11.92 9.37
CA ASN A 187 -3.37 12.39 8.42
C ASN A 187 -3.33 11.58 7.12
N SER A 188 -4.50 11.05 6.71
CA SER A 188 -4.58 10.16 5.56
C SER A 188 -4.33 10.87 4.22
N PHE A 189 -4.47 12.19 4.14
CA PHE A 189 -4.09 12.94 2.94
C PHE A 189 -2.60 12.79 2.59
N TYR A 190 -1.73 12.61 3.61
CA TYR A 190 -0.30 12.44 3.41
C TYR A 190 0.11 11.07 2.84
N TYR A 191 -0.82 10.13 2.63
CA TYR A 191 -0.55 8.95 1.80
C TYR A 191 -0.09 9.35 0.39
N HIS A 192 -0.58 10.47 -0.16
CA HIS A 192 -0.12 10.96 -1.45
C HIS A 192 1.34 11.40 -1.40
N TYR A 193 1.78 12.08 -0.34
CA TYR A 193 3.20 12.41 -0.19
C TYR A 193 4.04 11.14 -0.06
N ALA A 194 3.60 10.25 0.83
CA ALA A 194 4.32 9.02 1.11
C ALA A 194 4.52 8.18 -0.16
N ARG A 195 3.50 8.09 -1.01
CA ARG A 195 3.60 7.41 -2.31
C ARG A 195 4.62 8.06 -3.25
N MET A 196 4.80 9.38 -3.21
CA MET A 196 5.84 10.06 -4.01
C MET A 196 7.25 9.78 -3.44
N ILE A 197 7.40 9.72 -2.12
CA ILE A 197 8.67 9.31 -1.48
C ILE A 197 9.01 7.87 -1.87
N GLU A 198 8.04 6.97 -1.82
CA GLU A 198 8.22 5.59 -2.26
C GLU A 198 8.50 5.44 -3.75
N THR A 199 7.97 6.35 -4.57
CA THR A 199 8.32 6.41 -6.00
C THR A 199 9.80 6.76 -6.17
N VAL A 200 10.31 7.73 -5.40
CA VAL A 200 11.72 8.08 -5.40
C VAL A 200 12.56 6.90 -4.92
N PHE A 201 12.19 6.26 -3.80
CA PHE A 201 12.86 5.07 -3.28
C PHE A 201 12.91 3.95 -4.34
N ALA A 202 11.78 3.64 -4.98
CA ALA A 202 11.73 2.61 -6.01
C ALA A 202 12.64 2.94 -7.20
N VAL A 203 12.69 4.19 -7.65
CA VAL A 203 13.60 4.60 -8.73
C VAL A 203 15.07 4.47 -8.33
N GLU A 204 15.44 4.86 -7.10
CA GLU A 204 16.81 4.69 -6.59
C GLU A 204 17.17 3.19 -6.43
N LYS A 205 16.26 2.38 -5.88
CA LYS A 205 16.46 0.92 -5.77
C LYS A 205 16.60 0.24 -7.13
N ILE A 206 15.84 0.66 -8.13
CA ILE A 206 15.98 0.14 -9.49
C ILE A 206 17.38 0.46 -10.03
N GLU A 207 17.90 1.67 -9.81
CA GLU A 207 19.28 2.01 -10.21
C GLU A 207 20.30 1.13 -9.50
N GLU A 208 20.21 0.97 -8.18
CA GLU A 208 21.11 0.11 -7.41
C GLU A 208 21.09 -1.32 -7.93
N LEU A 209 19.89 -1.90 -8.13
CA LEU A 209 19.72 -3.25 -8.67
C LEU A 209 20.27 -3.36 -10.09
N LEU A 210 20.11 -2.34 -10.93
CA LEU A 210 20.68 -2.33 -12.27
C LEU A 210 22.21 -2.22 -12.28
N HIS A 211 22.85 -1.82 -11.18
CA HIS A 211 24.32 -1.79 -11.06
C HIS A 211 24.89 -3.00 -10.30
N ASP A 212 24.06 -3.78 -9.63
CA ASP A 212 24.46 -5.04 -9.02
C ASP A 212 24.89 -6.02 -10.14
N PRO A 213 26.05 -6.71 -10.05
CA PRO A 213 26.41 -7.70 -11.06
C PRO A 213 25.54 -8.97 -11.01
N SER A 214 24.90 -9.27 -9.87
CA SER A 214 24.16 -10.52 -9.64
C SER A 214 22.84 -10.62 -10.41
N ILE A 215 22.23 -9.50 -10.79
CA ILE A 215 21.03 -9.44 -11.63
C ILE A 215 21.25 -10.10 -13.01
N LEU A 216 22.49 -10.15 -13.50
CA LEU A 216 22.85 -10.82 -14.76
C LEU A 216 23.18 -12.32 -14.57
N GLY A 217 23.02 -12.84 -13.35
CA GLY A 217 23.22 -14.24 -13.05
C GLY A 217 22.29 -15.13 -13.88
N THR A 218 22.82 -16.21 -14.43
CA THR A 218 22.05 -17.18 -15.25
C THR A 218 21.48 -18.34 -14.43
N HIS A 219 21.99 -18.54 -13.21
CA HIS A 219 21.47 -19.54 -12.28
C HIS A 219 20.25 -19.01 -11.51
N VAL A 220 19.11 -18.98 -12.20
CA VAL A 220 17.92 -18.25 -11.72
C VAL A 220 16.79 -19.13 -11.19
N ARG A 221 16.98 -20.47 -11.20
CA ARG A 221 15.94 -21.40 -10.78
C ARG A 221 16.51 -22.67 -10.15
N SER A 222 16.00 -22.97 -8.96
CA SER A 222 16.15 -24.26 -8.27
C SER A 222 14.96 -25.18 -8.55
N LYS A 223 15.16 -26.49 -8.39
CA LYS A 223 14.08 -27.49 -8.45
C LYS A 223 13.98 -28.20 -7.10
N ALA A 224 12.77 -28.35 -6.60
CA ALA A 224 12.47 -29.10 -5.39
C ALA A 224 11.12 -29.80 -5.58
N GLU A 225 10.98 -30.97 -4.95
CA GLU A 225 9.69 -31.65 -4.80
C GLU A 225 8.93 -31.09 -3.59
N ILE A 226 7.70 -31.55 -3.39
CA ILE A 226 6.87 -31.15 -2.26
C ILE A 226 7.54 -31.65 -0.98
N ASN A 227 7.99 -30.71 -0.16
CA ASN A 227 8.61 -30.99 1.13
C ASN A 227 7.84 -30.37 2.31
N ARG A 228 6.77 -29.62 2.02
CA ARG A 228 5.84 -29.03 2.98
C ARG A 228 4.45 -28.93 2.37
N LEU A 229 3.42 -29.11 3.20
CA LEU A 229 2.00 -29.04 2.81
C LEU A 229 1.37 -27.66 3.08
N GLU A 230 2.15 -26.72 3.59
CA GLU A 230 1.72 -25.36 3.91
C GLU A 230 2.79 -24.35 3.50
N GLY A 231 2.37 -23.26 2.87
CA GLY A 231 3.25 -22.18 2.45
C GLY A 231 2.57 -20.81 2.59
N VAL A 232 3.30 -19.86 3.16
CA VAL A 232 2.89 -18.46 3.27
C VAL A 232 3.89 -17.59 2.50
N GLY A 233 3.41 -16.93 1.44
CA GLY A 233 4.12 -15.88 0.73
C GLY A 233 3.65 -14.52 1.20
N PHE A 234 4.56 -13.57 1.30
CA PHE A 234 4.27 -12.20 1.70
C PHE A 234 5.14 -11.20 0.94
N ALA A 235 4.65 -9.96 0.83
CA ALA A 235 5.39 -8.81 0.31
C ALA A 235 4.66 -7.52 0.70
N GLU A 236 5.31 -6.37 0.59
CA GLU A 236 4.62 -5.08 0.51
C GLU A 236 4.18 -4.83 -0.93
N ALA A 237 2.88 -5.01 -1.18
CA ALA A 237 2.30 -4.46 -2.40
C ALA A 237 2.33 -2.91 -2.30
N PRO A 238 2.19 -2.19 -3.43
CA PRO A 238 2.18 -0.72 -3.42
C PRO A 238 1.14 -0.12 -2.45
N ARG A 239 0.06 -0.85 -2.17
CA ARG A 239 -1.08 -0.44 -1.34
C ARG A 239 -1.03 -0.94 0.10
N GLY A 240 0.01 -1.70 0.48
CA GLY A 240 0.19 -2.29 1.80
C GLY A 240 0.62 -3.75 1.76
N THR A 241 0.80 -4.33 2.95
CA THR A 241 1.26 -5.71 3.11
C THR A 241 0.29 -6.70 2.47
N LEU A 242 0.81 -7.72 1.82
CA LEU A 242 0.07 -8.74 1.09
C LEU A 242 0.48 -10.11 1.63
N PHE A 243 -0.50 -10.95 1.94
CA PHE A 243 -0.26 -12.34 2.33
C PHE A 243 -1.03 -13.29 1.42
N HIS A 244 -0.34 -14.32 0.95
CA HIS A 244 -0.92 -15.46 0.24
C HIS A 244 -0.56 -16.72 1.01
N HIS A 245 -1.57 -17.43 1.50
CA HIS A 245 -1.41 -18.61 2.35
C HIS A 245 -2.10 -19.80 1.68
N TYR A 246 -1.33 -20.83 1.35
CA TYR A 246 -1.79 -22.02 0.66
C TYR A 246 -1.55 -23.26 1.52
N ASN A 247 -2.52 -24.17 1.53
CA ASN A 247 -2.33 -25.56 1.92
C ASN A 247 -2.54 -26.46 0.71
N VAL A 248 -1.69 -27.47 0.57
CA VAL A 248 -1.73 -28.45 -0.52
C VAL A 248 -1.74 -29.86 0.04
N ASP A 249 -2.14 -30.85 -0.77
CA ASP A 249 -1.93 -32.27 -0.46
C ASP A 249 -0.53 -32.76 -0.88
N GLU A 250 -0.27 -34.05 -0.69
CA GLU A 250 1.01 -34.70 -1.05
C GLU A 250 1.32 -34.65 -2.55
N ASN A 251 0.32 -34.39 -3.40
CA ASN A 251 0.47 -34.24 -4.85
C ASN A 251 0.54 -32.77 -5.29
N GLY A 252 0.44 -31.82 -4.35
CA GLY A 252 0.53 -30.39 -4.62
C GLY A 252 -0.80 -29.77 -5.04
N VAL A 253 -1.92 -30.48 -4.89
CA VAL A 253 -3.25 -29.95 -5.17
C VAL A 253 -3.68 -29.05 -4.03
N ILE A 254 -4.09 -27.82 -4.37
CA ILE A 254 -4.53 -26.81 -3.39
C ILE A 254 -5.79 -27.30 -2.68
N GLN A 255 -5.73 -27.35 -1.35
CA GLN A 255 -6.83 -27.74 -0.46
C GLN A 255 -7.46 -26.53 0.23
N LYS A 256 -6.65 -25.52 0.58
CA LYS A 256 -7.11 -24.28 1.21
C LYS A 256 -6.30 -23.09 0.71
N VAL A 257 -6.97 -21.94 0.63
CA VAL A 257 -6.34 -20.66 0.31
C VAL A 257 -6.87 -19.61 1.27
N ASN A 258 -5.97 -18.83 1.84
CA ASN A 258 -6.31 -17.58 2.52
C ASN A 258 -5.49 -16.44 1.93
N MET A 259 -6.12 -15.28 1.74
CA MET A 259 -5.46 -14.09 1.18
C MET A 259 -5.84 -12.88 2.01
N LEU A 260 -4.86 -12.30 2.70
CA LEU A 260 -5.02 -11.01 3.36
C LEU A 260 -4.44 -9.93 2.43
N ILE A 261 -5.32 -9.32 1.66
CA ILE A 261 -4.95 -8.38 0.58
C ILE A 261 -4.74 -6.97 1.14
N ALA A 262 -3.75 -6.27 0.60
CA ALA A 262 -3.31 -4.94 0.99
C ALA A 262 -4.46 -3.94 1.29
N THR A 263 -5.28 -3.61 0.29
CA THR A 263 -6.32 -2.58 0.46
C THR A 263 -7.40 -2.96 1.47
N ALA A 264 -7.71 -4.25 1.65
CA ALA A 264 -8.70 -4.70 2.63
C ALA A 264 -8.33 -4.28 4.06
N GLN A 265 -7.05 -4.26 4.37
CA GLN A 265 -6.53 -3.88 5.69
C GLN A 265 -6.75 -2.40 6.02
N ASN A 266 -6.89 -1.55 5.01
CA ASN A 266 -7.23 -0.14 5.18
C ASN A 266 -8.75 0.12 5.24
N ASN A 267 -9.61 -0.91 5.17
CA ASN A 267 -11.07 -0.73 5.07
C ASN A 267 -11.65 0.07 6.26
N MET A 268 -11.26 -0.26 7.49
CA MET A 268 -11.69 0.52 8.66
C MET A 268 -11.20 1.98 8.61
N ALA A 269 -9.97 2.21 8.15
CA ALA A 269 -9.42 3.56 8.03
C ALA A 269 -10.12 4.38 6.95
N MET A 270 -10.50 3.76 5.83
CA MET A 270 -11.33 4.37 4.80
C MET A 270 -12.70 4.78 5.36
N ASN A 271 -13.39 3.88 6.06
CA ASN A 271 -14.69 4.18 6.68
C ASN A 271 -14.60 5.32 7.71
N ARG A 272 -13.57 5.32 8.57
CA ARG A 272 -13.35 6.42 9.52
C ARG A 272 -13.05 7.75 8.82
N THR A 273 -12.29 7.72 7.73
CA THR A 273 -12.01 8.91 6.90
C THR A 273 -13.29 9.47 6.30
N VAL A 274 -14.13 8.62 5.69
CA VAL A 274 -15.43 9.02 5.14
C VAL A 274 -16.32 9.64 6.22
N LYS A 275 -16.40 9.00 7.40
CA LYS A 275 -17.16 9.53 8.53
C LYS A 275 -16.68 10.91 8.96
N GLN A 276 -15.37 11.12 9.07
CA GLN A 276 -14.80 12.42 9.46
C GLN A 276 -15.12 13.51 8.43
N ILE A 277 -15.01 13.22 7.14
CA ILE A 277 -15.35 14.14 6.05
C ILE A 277 -16.85 14.46 6.07
N ALA A 278 -17.70 13.44 6.19
CA ALA A 278 -19.14 13.59 6.26
C ALA A 278 -19.54 14.50 7.44
N MET A 279 -19.02 14.25 8.63
CA MET A 279 -19.28 15.07 9.82
C MET A 279 -18.84 16.53 9.67
N ARG A 280 -17.82 16.80 8.85
CA ARG A 280 -17.29 18.15 8.65
C ARG A 280 -18.05 18.94 7.60
N PHE A 281 -18.46 18.29 6.51
CA PHE A 281 -18.90 18.98 5.30
C PHE A 281 -20.38 18.76 4.95
N ILE A 282 -21.05 17.79 5.57
CA ILE A 282 -22.50 17.62 5.40
C ILE A 282 -23.21 18.52 6.40
N GLU A 283 -23.70 19.66 5.91
CA GLU A 283 -24.56 20.58 6.65
C GLU A 283 -25.96 20.57 6.02
N GLY A 284 -26.98 20.29 6.83
CA GLY A 284 -28.38 20.25 6.37
C GLY A 284 -28.84 18.90 5.81
N LYS A 285 -29.84 18.94 4.92
CA LYS A 285 -30.56 17.74 4.43
C LYS A 285 -30.28 17.39 2.96
N LYS A 286 -29.19 17.89 2.36
CA LYS A 286 -28.88 17.67 0.94
C LYS A 286 -27.44 17.25 0.73
N ILE A 287 -27.26 16.25 -0.12
CA ILE A 287 -25.97 15.79 -0.61
C ILE A 287 -25.62 16.61 -1.86
N THR A 288 -24.44 17.23 -1.88
CA THR A 288 -23.99 18.05 -3.01
C THR A 288 -22.76 17.44 -3.68
N GLU A 289 -22.57 17.72 -4.98
CA GLU A 289 -21.43 17.23 -5.76
C GLU A 289 -20.05 17.56 -5.11
N PRO A 290 -19.81 18.76 -4.56
CA PRO A 290 -18.57 19.05 -3.84
C PRO A 290 -18.34 18.20 -2.59
N ILE A 291 -19.39 17.71 -1.94
CA ILE A 291 -19.28 16.80 -0.78
C ILE A 291 -18.92 15.39 -1.27
N LEU A 292 -19.60 14.91 -2.31
CA LEU A 292 -19.32 13.60 -2.92
C LEU A 292 -17.85 13.50 -3.35
N ASN A 293 -17.34 14.52 -4.05
CA ASN A 293 -15.95 14.52 -4.46
C ASN A 293 -14.96 14.54 -3.28
N ARG A 294 -15.32 15.15 -2.14
CA ARG A 294 -14.50 15.09 -0.91
C ARG A 294 -14.49 13.70 -0.30
N ILE A 295 -15.66 13.06 -0.22
CA ILE A 295 -15.79 11.66 0.24
C ILE A 295 -14.90 10.75 -0.62
N GLU A 296 -15.02 10.87 -1.94
CA GLU A 296 -14.19 10.10 -2.87
C GLU A 296 -12.69 10.44 -2.74
N ALA A 297 -12.33 11.72 -2.56
CA ALA A 297 -10.95 12.11 -2.32
C ALA A 297 -10.38 11.49 -1.03
N GLY A 298 -11.19 11.38 0.03
CA GLY A 298 -10.82 10.67 1.26
C GLY A 298 -10.54 9.18 1.02
N ILE A 299 -11.33 8.53 0.18
CA ILE A 299 -11.10 7.14 -0.25
C ILE A 299 -9.81 7.04 -1.10
N ARG A 300 -9.62 7.93 -2.08
CA ARG A 300 -8.47 7.95 -3.00
C ARG A 300 -7.13 8.17 -2.31
N CYS A 301 -7.12 8.74 -1.10
CA CYS A 301 -5.91 8.84 -0.28
C CYS A 301 -5.20 7.48 -0.15
N PHE A 302 -5.98 6.42 0.08
CA PHE A 302 -5.48 5.06 0.29
C PHE A 302 -5.13 4.31 -1.01
N ASP A 303 -5.39 4.88 -2.19
CA ASP A 303 -5.27 4.22 -3.50
C ASP A 303 -5.89 2.81 -3.48
N PRO A 304 -7.19 2.69 -3.17
CA PRO A 304 -7.80 1.37 -2.96
C PRO A 304 -7.89 0.59 -4.28
N CYS A 305 -7.37 -0.63 -4.27
CA CYS A 305 -7.70 -1.61 -5.31
C CYS A 305 -8.89 -2.45 -4.84
N LEU A 306 -10.11 -1.96 -5.06
CA LEU A 306 -11.33 -2.68 -4.67
C LEU A 306 -11.45 -4.02 -5.38
N SER A 307 -11.02 -4.09 -6.65
CA SER A 307 -10.94 -5.35 -7.40
C SER A 307 -9.97 -6.36 -6.80
N CYS A 308 -8.85 -5.91 -6.22
CA CYS A 308 -7.94 -6.79 -5.51
C CYS A 308 -8.54 -7.27 -4.18
N SER A 309 -9.37 -6.44 -3.54
CA SER A 309 -9.82 -6.66 -2.16
C SER A 309 -11.14 -7.43 -2.03
N THR A 310 -11.95 -7.41 -3.09
CA THR A 310 -13.24 -8.11 -3.17
C THR A 310 -13.30 -9.11 -4.33
N HIS A 311 -12.24 -9.16 -5.15
CA HIS A 311 -12.21 -9.92 -6.41
C HIS A 311 -13.29 -9.50 -7.44
N ALA A 312 -13.90 -8.31 -7.29
CA ALA A 312 -14.95 -7.78 -8.18
C ALA A 312 -14.41 -6.80 -9.25
N ALA A 313 -14.97 -6.80 -10.45
CA ALA A 313 -14.51 -5.99 -11.58
C ALA A 313 -15.23 -4.64 -11.73
N GLY A 314 -14.48 -3.56 -12.00
CA GLY A 314 -14.83 -2.62 -13.08
C GLY A 314 -15.26 -1.18 -12.77
N GLU A 315 -16.06 -0.93 -11.73
CA GLU A 315 -16.58 0.42 -11.43
C GLU A 315 -16.45 0.73 -9.93
N MET A 316 -16.33 2.01 -9.55
CA MET A 316 -16.50 2.44 -8.15
C MET A 316 -17.90 3.05 -8.01
N PRO A 317 -18.98 2.25 -8.01
CA PRO A 317 -20.30 2.77 -7.79
C PRO A 317 -20.35 3.39 -6.39
N LEU A 318 -20.78 4.64 -6.31
CA LEU A 318 -20.93 5.34 -5.04
C LEU A 318 -22.42 5.57 -4.78
N GLU A 319 -22.92 4.94 -3.73
CA GLU A 319 -24.24 5.23 -3.19
C GLU A 319 -24.07 5.91 -1.83
N VAL A 320 -24.58 7.14 -1.69
CA VAL A 320 -24.58 7.87 -0.43
C VAL A 320 -26.03 8.12 -0.04
N GLN A 321 -26.42 7.56 1.10
CA GLN A 321 -27.72 7.77 1.72
C GLN A 321 -27.55 8.67 2.96
N LEU A 322 -28.32 9.74 3.03
CA LEU A 322 -28.40 10.60 4.20
C LEU A 322 -29.64 10.20 5.01
N LEU A 323 -29.43 9.71 6.22
CA LEU A 323 -30.49 9.30 7.14
C LEU A 323 -30.62 10.31 8.28
N ASP A 324 -31.84 10.53 8.79
CA ASP A 324 -32.06 11.25 10.04
C ASP A 324 -31.79 10.37 11.28
N SER A 325 -31.94 10.95 12.48
CA SER A 325 -31.69 10.24 13.74
C SER A 325 -32.65 9.06 14.00
N ASN A 326 -33.78 9.00 13.30
CA ASN A 326 -34.74 7.89 13.38
C ASN A 326 -34.52 6.85 12.26
N GLY A 327 -33.54 7.06 11.38
CA GLY A 327 -33.23 6.20 10.26
C GLY A 327 -34.06 6.47 8.99
N TYR A 328 -34.82 7.58 8.93
CA TYR A 328 -35.56 7.94 7.72
C TYR A 328 -34.62 8.51 6.67
N LEU A 329 -34.78 8.07 5.42
CA LEU A 329 -34.03 8.58 4.28
C LEU A 329 -34.40 10.03 3.97
N LEU A 330 -33.45 10.94 4.12
CA LEU A 330 -33.58 12.37 3.80
C LEU A 330 -33.16 12.68 2.37
N ASP A 331 -32.09 12.05 1.88
CA ASP A 331 -31.55 12.23 0.54
C ASP A 331 -30.73 10.99 0.13
N SER A 332 -30.61 10.74 -1.17
CA SER A 332 -29.82 9.62 -1.70
C SER A 332 -29.24 9.97 -3.07
N VAL A 333 -27.94 9.75 -3.25
CA VAL A 333 -27.26 9.92 -4.54
C VAL A 333 -26.55 8.63 -4.90
N LYS A 334 -26.75 8.17 -6.14
CA LYS A 334 -26.08 7.00 -6.72
C LYS A 334 -25.33 7.39 -7.97
N ARG A 335 -24.10 6.91 -8.12
CA ARG A 335 -23.22 7.22 -9.25
C ARG A 335 -22.42 6.03 -9.72
#